data_AF-A0A7X0TUS6-F1
#
_entry.id   AF-A0A7X0TUS6-F1
#
_cell.length_a   1.000
_cell.length_b   1.000
_cell.length_c   1.000
_cell.angle_alpha   90.00
_cell.angle_beta   90.00
_cell.angle_gamma   90.00
#
_symmetry.space_group_name_H-M   'P 1'
#
loop_
_entity.id
_entity.type
_entity.pdbx_description
1 polymer ?
#
loop_
_entity_poly.entity_id
_entity_poly.type
_entity_poly.pdbx_seq_one_letter_code
_entity_poly.pdbx_strand_id
1 'polypeptide(L)'
;MNLRSFSIKRFLLLSFILNLPPILAVTKVGLLFLPLLFWVNIPVLWTGIAKAIGSTHFKIEEFGALPQTALAYAIIIIFWLLIAALITLITSRAKPE
;
A
#
# COMPACT_ATOMS: atom_id res chain seq x y z
N MET A 1 8.05 -14.94 16.27
CA MET A 1 8.68 -13.82 15.54
C MET A 1 9.52 -13.01 16.52
N ASN A 2 10.83 -12.89 16.29
CA ASN A 2 11.70 -12.10 17.16
C ASN A 2 11.66 -10.62 16.72
N LEU A 3 10.91 -9.79 17.43
CA LEU A 3 10.78 -8.35 17.14
C LEU A 3 12.11 -7.60 17.34
N ARG A 4 13.09 -8.19 18.04
CA ARG A 4 14.37 -7.55 18.35
C ARG A 4 15.26 -7.31 17.12
N SER A 5 15.06 -8.03 16.02
CA SER A 5 15.83 -7.81 14.78
C SER A 5 15.21 -6.76 13.85
N PHE A 6 14.09 -6.12 14.23
CA PHE A 6 13.38 -5.20 13.35
C PHE A 6 14.22 -3.98 12.97
N SER A 7 14.61 -3.88 11.69
CA SER A 7 15.36 -2.75 11.17
C SER A 7 14.44 -1.58 10.81
N ILE A 8 14.43 -0.54 11.64
CA ILE A 8 13.64 0.68 11.40
C ILE A 8 14.02 1.34 10.06
N LYS A 9 15.33 1.42 9.75
CA LYS A 9 15.81 1.99 8.47
C LYS A 9 15.21 1.24 7.26
N ARG A 10 15.20 -0.10 7.31
CA ARG A 10 14.65 -0.92 6.23
C ARG A 10 13.14 -0.77 6.12
N PHE A 11 12.45 -0.73 7.27
CA PHE A 11 11.01 -0.48 7.31
C PHE A 11 10.65 0.86 6.66
N LEU A 12 11.32 1.95 7.03
CA LEU A 12 11.06 3.28 6.47
C LEU A 12 11.31 3.31 4.95
N LEU A 13 12.39 2.67 4.48
CA LEU A 13 12.68 2.57 3.04
C LEU A 13 11.59 1.80 2.29
N LEU A 14 11.17 0.63 2.82
CA LEU A 14 10.12 -0.18 2.21
C LEU A 14 8.77 0.55 2.25
N SER A 15 8.42 1.18 3.36
CA SER A 15 7.22 2.00 3.51
C SER A 15 7.17 3.11 2.48
N PHE A 16 8.28 3.80 2.24
CA PHE A 16 8.38 4.84 1.21
C PHE A 16 8.17 4.27 -0.20
N ILE A 17 8.87 3.18 -0.55
CA ILE A 17 8.77 2.56 -1.87
C ILE A 17 7.34 2.05 -2.15
N LEU A 18 6.74 1.33 -1.20
CA LEU A 18 5.43 0.70 -1.40
C LEU A 18 4.28 1.74 -1.41
N ASN A 19 4.47 2.90 -0.78
CA ASN A 19 3.50 4.01 -0.77
C ASN A 19 3.78 5.10 -1.80
N LEU A 20 4.85 4.97 -2.59
CA LEU A 20 5.13 5.89 -3.69
C LEU A 20 3.96 5.99 -4.70
N PRO A 21 3.30 4.88 -5.10
CA PRO A 21 2.24 4.93 -6.11
C PRO A 21 1.01 5.76 -5.69
N PRO A 22 0.44 5.62 -4.47
CA PRO A 22 -0.59 6.54 -3.97
C PRO A 22 -0.17 8.02 -4.01
N ILE A 23 1.09 8.33 -3.66
CA ILE A 23 1.62 9.70 -3.68
C ILE A 23 1.66 10.24 -5.11
N LEU A 24 2.11 9.43 -6.07
CA LEU A 24 2.17 9.80 -7.49
C LEU A 24 0.77 9.95 -8.12
N ALA A 25 -0.21 9.16 -7.68
CA ALA A 25 -1.60 9.27 -8.16
C ALA A 25 -2.20 10.66 -7.88
N VAL A 26 -1.88 11.27 -6.73
CA VAL A 26 -2.35 12.63 -6.36
C VAL A 26 -1.79 13.70 -7.31
N THR A 27 -0.61 13.48 -7.88
CA THR A 27 0.06 14.47 -8.76
C THR A 27 -0.47 14.50 -10.20
N LYS A 28 -1.52 13.74 -10.54
CA LYS A 28 -2.06 13.53 -11.91
C LYS A 28 -1.09 12.94 -12.94
N VAL A 29 0.21 12.82 -12.62
CA VAL A 29 1.20 12.06 -13.38
C VAL A 29 0.88 10.55 -13.35
N GLY A 30 0.22 10.08 -12.29
CA GLY A 30 -0.12 8.66 -12.10
C GLY A 30 -1.11 8.06 -13.10
N LEU A 31 -1.93 8.87 -13.78
CA LEU A 31 -2.84 8.36 -14.84
C LEU A 31 -2.07 7.84 -16.07
N LEU A 32 -0.83 8.27 -16.27
CA LEU A 32 0.04 7.81 -17.36
C LEU A 32 0.70 6.45 -17.05
N PHE A 33 0.52 5.92 -15.83
CA PHE A 33 1.15 4.69 -15.37
C PHE A 33 0.09 3.69 -14.90
N LEU A 34 -0.52 3.00 -15.87
CA LEU A 34 -1.40 1.84 -15.65
C LEU A 34 -0.92 0.87 -14.55
N PRO A 35 0.37 0.48 -14.48
CA PRO A 35 0.87 -0.36 -13.39
C PRO A 35 0.70 0.23 -11.97
N LEU A 36 0.79 1.56 -11.83
CA LEU A 36 0.60 2.23 -10.54
C LEU A 36 -0.88 2.20 -10.11
N LEU A 37 -1.81 2.24 -11.06
CA LEU A 37 -3.24 2.06 -10.77
C LEU A 37 -3.48 0.65 -10.22
N PHE A 38 -2.92 -0.40 -10.83
CA PHE A 38 -3.04 -1.76 -10.30
C PHE A 38 -2.45 -1.91 -8.89
N TRP A 39 -1.36 -1.22 -8.59
CA TRP A 39 -0.74 -1.23 -7.26
C TRP A 39 -1.67 -0.69 -6.17
N VAL A 40 -2.32 0.45 -6.43
CA VAL A 40 -3.31 1.05 -5.51
C VAL A 40 -4.55 0.16 -5.34
N ASN A 41 -4.81 -0.71 -6.31
CA ASN A 41 -5.97 -1.58 -6.35
C ASN A 41 -5.80 -2.90 -5.58
N ILE A 42 -4.57 -3.38 -5.35
CA ILE A 42 -4.32 -4.61 -4.56
C ILE A 42 -4.97 -4.53 -3.17
N PRO A 43 -4.75 -3.47 -2.36
CA PRO A 43 -5.32 -3.37 -1.02
C PRO A 43 -6.85 -3.29 -0.99
N VAL A 44 -7.49 -3.00 -2.13
CA VAL A 44 -8.87 -2.53 -2.20
C VAL A 44 -9.77 -3.52 -2.92
N LEU A 45 -9.36 -3.97 -4.10
CA LEU A 45 -10.08 -4.94 -4.91
C LEU A 45 -9.80 -6.38 -4.45
N TRP A 46 -8.54 -6.71 -4.15
CA TRP A 46 -8.15 -8.10 -3.88
C TRP A 46 -8.50 -8.54 -2.45
N THR A 47 -8.53 -7.59 -1.51
CA THR A 47 -8.97 -7.81 -0.12
C THR A 47 -10.49 -7.75 0.03
N GLY A 48 -11.22 -7.27 -0.98
CA GLY A 48 -12.66 -7.01 -0.91
C GLY A 48 -13.07 -5.75 -0.13
N ILE A 49 -12.11 -4.93 0.34
CA ILE A 49 -12.39 -3.76 1.17
C ILE A 49 -13.26 -2.72 0.45
N ALA A 50 -13.06 -2.49 -0.86
CA ALA A 50 -13.92 -1.57 -1.63
C ALA A 50 -15.40 -1.96 -1.56
N LYS A 51 -15.69 -3.27 -1.61
CA LYS A 51 -17.06 -3.78 -1.53
C LYS A 51 -17.62 -3.64 -0.12
N ALA A 52 -16.78 -3.79 0.91
CA ALA A 52 -17.19 -3.73 2.31
C ALA A 52 -17.51 -2.31 2.79
N ILE A 53 -16.75 -1.30 2.35
CA ILE A 53 -16.93 0.09 2.82
C ILE A 53 -17.87 0.92 1.93
N GLY A 54 -18.24 0.41 0.76
CA GLY A 54 -19.20 1.04 -0.15
C GLY A 54 -18.56 1.93 -1.23
N SER A 55 -19.32 2.11 -2.31
CA SER A 55 -18.92 2.85 -3.52
C SER A 55 -18.75 4.36 -3.32
N THR A 56 -19.12 4.88 -2.15
CA THR A 56 -18.87 6.27 -1.75
C THR A 56 -17.37 6.57 -1.57
N HIS A 57 -16.56 5.56 -1.24
CA HIS A 57 -15.13 5.73 -0.97
C HIS A 57 -14.26 5.42 -2.18
N PHE A 58 -14.76 4.59 -3.09
CA PHE A 58 -14.05 4.14 -4.28
C PHE A 58 -14.95 4.23 -5.52
N LYS A 59 -14.47 4.96 -6.53
CA LYS A 59 -15.08 4.97 -7.85
C LYS A 59 -14.48 3.84 -8.67
N ILE A 60 -15.28 2.84 -9.02
CA ILE A 60 -14.83 1.73 -9.87
C ILE A 60 -14.91 2.17 -11.33
N GLU A 61 -13.78 2.15 -12.02
CA GLU A 61 -13.68 2.40 -13.46
C GLU A 61 -13.03 1.21 -14.16
N GLU A 62 -12.89 1.28 -15.50
CA GLU A 62 -12.36 0.21 -16.35
C GLU A 62 -10.98 -0.31 -15.89
N PHE A 63 -10.16 0.56 -15.30
CA PHE A 63 -8.81 0.24 -14.83
C PHE A 63 -8.70 0.05 -13.31
N GLY A 64 -9.82 -0.04 -12.59
CA GLY A 64 -9.88 -0.37 -11.17
C GLY A 64 -10.64 0.63 -10.29
N ALA A 65 -10.52 0.45 -8.98
CA ALA A 65 -11.04 1.32 -7.93
C ALA A 65 -10.14 2.55 -7.71
N LEU A 66 -10.71 3.73 -7.97
CA LEU A 66 -10.09 5.02 -7.70
C LEU A 66 -10.53 5.55 -6.33
N PRO A 67 -9.60 5.77 -5.37
CA PRO A 67 -9.94 6.32 -4.06
C PRO A 67 -10.46 7.76 -4.16
N GLN A 68 -11.64 8.02 -3.57
CA GLN A 68 -12.32 9.32 -3.60
C GLN A 68 -12.23 10.09 -2.28
N THR A 69 -11.90 9.41 -1.19
CA THR A 69 -11.97 9.95 0.17
C THR A 69 -10.66 9.73 0.92
N ALA A 70 -10.39 10.55 1.92
CA ALA A 70 -9.23 10.38 2.80
C ALA A 70 -9.19 8.98 3.44
N LEU A 71 -10.35 8.42 3.79
CA LEU A 71 -10.47 7.07 4.31
C LEU A 71 -9.95 6.01 3.32
N ALA A 72 -10.30 6.14 2.04
CA ALA A 72 -9.85 5.22 1.00
C ALA A 72 -8.32 5.23 0.87
N TYR A 73 -7.70 6.42 0.86
CA TYR A 73 -6.24 6.56 0.84
C TYR A 73 -5.59 6.00 2.12
N ALA A 74 -6.18 6.25 3.29
CA ALA A 74 -5.66 5.73 4.56
C ALA A 74 -5.61 4.20 4.58
N ILE A 75 -6.66 3.53 4.07
CA ILE A 75 -6.70 2.07 3.96
C ILE A 75 -5.56 1.54 3.10
N ILE A 76 -5.37 2.14 1.91
CA ILE A 76 -4.29 1.76 0.98
C ILE A 76 -2.92 1.94 1.66
N ILE A 77 -2.72 3.08 2.33
CA ILE A 77 -1.45 3.40 2.99
C ILE A 77 -1.16 2.41 4.12
N ILE A 78 -2.15 2.16 4.98
CA ILE A 78 -2.02 1.24 6.11
C ILE A 78 -1.70 -0.17 5.62
N PHE A 79 -2.35 -0.64 4.56
CA PHE A 79 -2.05 -1.95 3.97
C PHE A 79 -0.58 -2.04 3.57
N TRP A 80 -0.06 -1.06 2.83
CA TRP A 80 1.34 -1.08 2.40
C TRP A 80 2.33 -0.92 3.54
N LEU A 81 1.98 -0.19 4.60
CA LEU A 81 2.76 -0.13 5.84
C LEU A 81 2.82 -1.50 6.53
N LEU A 82 1.71 -2.23 6.58
CA LEU A 82 1.67 -3.59 7.16
C LEU A 82 2.54 -4.56 6.34
N ILE A 83 2.47 -4.49 5.00
CA ILE A 83 3.34 -5.28 4.13
C ILE A 83 4.82 -4.90 4.32
N ALA A 84 5.15 -3.60 4.42
CA ALA A 84 6.51 -3.14 4.69
C ALA A 84 7.03 -3.70 6.02
N ALA A 85 6.20 -3.67 7.06
CA ALA A 85 6.54 -4.23 8.38
C ALA A 85 6.75 -5.74 8.29
N LEU A 86 5.85 -6.47 7.61
CA LEU A 86 5.93 -7.92 7.43
C LEU A 86 7.20 -8.33 6.68
N ILE A 87 7.51 -7.68 5.56
CA ILE A 87 8.74 -7.92 4.80
C ILE A 87 9.95 -7.64 5.70
N THR A 88 9.95 -6.53 6.43
CA THR A 88 11.04 -6.20 7.35
C THR A 88 11.21 -7.29 8.41
N LEU A 89 10.13 -7.77 9.00
CA LEU A 89 10.16 -8.82 10.02
C LEU A 89 10.71 -10.15 9.49
N ILE A 90 10.28 -10.57 8.31
CA ILE A 90 10.69 -11.85 7.71
C ILE A 90 12.15 -11.79 7.25
N THR A 91 12.58 -10.64 6.72
CA THR A 91 13.89 -10.50 6.08
C THR A 91 14.98 -9.96 7.00
N SER A 92 14.63 -9.46 8.17
CA SER A 92 15.60 -9.07 9.20
C SER A 92 16.05 -10.33 9.95
N ARG A 93 17.01 -11.05 9.37
CA ARG A 93 17.71 -12.12 10.10
C ARG A 93 18.41 -11.52 11.31
N ALA A 94 18.38 -12.23 12.44
CA ALA A 94 19.38 -12.03 13.48
C ALA A 94 20.76 -12.17 12.81
N LYS A 95 21.72 -11.29 13.17
CA LYS A 95 23.11 -11.49 12.76
C LYS A 95 23.48 -12.95 13.08
N PRO A 96 24.09 -13.71 12.15
CA PRO A 96 24.72 -14.96 12.54
C PRO A 96 25.75 -14.60 13.61
N GLU A 97 25.63 -15.21 14.79
CA GLU A 97 26.67 -15.18 15.82
C GLU A 97 27.94 -15.85 15.30
#